data_AF-A0A2G9I4H3-F1
#
_entry.id   AF-A0A2G9I4H3-F1
#
_cell.length_a   1.000
_cell.length_b   1.000
_cell.length_c   1.000
_cell.angle_alpha   90.00
_cell.angle_beta   90.00
_cell.angle_gamma   90.00
#
_symmetry.space_group_name_H-M   'P 1'
#
loop_
_entity.id
_entity.type
_entity.pdbx_description
1 polymer ?
#
loop_
_entity_poly.entity_id
_entity_poly.type
_entity_poly.pdbx_seq_one_letter_code
_entity_poly.pdbx_strand_id
1 'polypeptide(L)'
;MDPQSVRFMAWEICILRRLDHPNVMKLEALVTSRISGSLYLVFEYMEHDLAGLLASPRVKFTEAQVHICFTHLLVPKHCHSRGVLHRDIKGSNLLVDNKGNLKIGDFGLATSFEPGQEQALTSHVVTLWYRAPELLLGETQYEVAIDMWSAGCILAELFAGKPIMPGRTECVYKHRVADAFKDFPSSALALIEVLLSIDPQFFTSNPLPCDPSSLPKYLPSKEFDAKLQEETRRRKAERSKGNGTECARSNSRKSKTDL
;
A
#
# COMPACT_ATOMS: atom_id res chain seq x y z
N MET A 1 -5.12 4.39 23.95
CA MET A 1 -5.56 4.53 22.55
C MET A 1 -6.89 5.25 22.56
N ASP A 2 -7.13 6.19 21.67
CA ASP A 2 -8.46 6.80 21.57
C ASP A 2 -9.48 5.79 20.99
N PRO A 3 -10.77 5.89 21.34
CA PRO A 3 -11.77 4.92 20.90
C PRO A 3 -11.98 4.84 19.38
N GLN A 4 -11.71 5.91 18.63
CA GLN A 4 -11.87 5.91 17.17
C GLN A 4 -10.75 5.10 16.50
N SER A 5 -9.50 5.31 16.90
CA SER A 5 -8.36 4.53 16.38
C SER A 5 -8.49 3.05 16.68
N VAL A 6 -9.04 2.68 17.85
CA VAL A 6 -9.34 1.26 18.16
C VAL A 6 -10.37 0.69 17.20
N ARG A 7 -11.42 1.44 16.87
CA ARG A 7 -12.43 1.01 15.88
C ARG A 7 -11.83 0.85 14.49
N PHE A 8 -11.00 1.79 14.04
CA PHE A 8 -10.34 1.70 12.74
C PHE A 8 -9.40 0.49 12.65
N MET A 9 -8.57 0.25 13.68
CA MET A 9 -7.70 -0.94 13.70
C MET A 9 -8.49 -2.26 13.73
N ALA A 10 -9.51 -2.37 14.58
CA ALA A 10 -10.34 -3.57 14.64
C ALA A 10 -11.03 -3.84 13.29
N TRP A 11 -11.49 -2.78 12.64
CA TRP A 11 -12.11 -2.85 11.32
C TRP A 11 -11.13 -3.30 10.24
N GLU A 12 -9.94 -2.69 10.18
CA GLU A 12 -8.87 -3.07 9.27
C GLU A 12 -8.49 -4.55 9.44
N ILE A 13 -8.33 -5.03 10.67
CA ILE A 13 -8.06 -6.45 10.96
C ILE A 13 -9.16 -7.35 10.37
N CYS A 14 -10.44 -6.98 10.52
CA CYS A 14 -11.55 -7.75 9.97
C CYS A 14 -11.56 -7.80 8.44
N ILE A 15 -11.24 -6.68 7.78
CA ILE A 15 -11.16 -6.62 6.32
C ILE A 15 -9.97 -7.44 5.80
N LEU A 16 -8.78 -7.23 6.36
CA LEU A 16 -7.56 -7.92 5.95
C LEU A 16 -7.69 -9.45 6.07
N ARG A 17 -8.43 -9.95 7.08
CA ARG A 17 -8.69 -11.39 7.24
C ARG A 17 -9.61 -12.00 6.18
N ARG A 18 -10.32 -11.18 5.38
CA ARG A 18 -11.20 -11.64 4.28
C ARG A 18 -10.51 -11.63 2.92
N LEU A 19 -9.37 -10.95 2.81
CA LEU A 19 -8.63 -10.79 1.57
C LEU A 19 -7.45 -11.77 1.56
N ASP A 20 -7.30 -12.49 0.45
CA ASP A 20 -6.16 -13.39 0.23
C ASP A 20 -5.74 -13.30 -1.23
N HIS A 21 -4.72 -12.47 -1.47
CA HIS A 21 -4.25 -12.14 -2.80
C HIS A 21 -2.76 -11.77 -2.75
N PRO A 22 -1.92 -12.19 -3.71
CA PRO A 22 -0.48 -11.89 -3.70
C PRO A 22 -0.17 -10.39 -3.67
N ASN A 23 -1.03 -9.57 -4.26
CA ASN A 23 -0.87 -8.12 -4.33
C ASN A 23 -1.70 -7.33 -3.29
N VAL A 24 -2.18 -7.99 -2.24
CA VAL A 24 -2.78 -7.33 -1.06
C VAL A 24 -1.87 -7.57 0.14
N MET A 25 -1.62 -6.54 0.95
CA MET A 25 -0.82 -6.67 2.17
C MET A 25 -1.45 -7.66 3.14
N LYS A 26 -0.64 -8.59 3.66
CA LYS A 26 -1.10 -9.63 4.58
C LYS A 26 -0.75 -9.29 6.02
N LEU A 27 -1.75 -9.37 6.90
CA LEU A 27 -1.54 -9.30 8.34
C LEU A 27 -0.93 -10.61 8.83
N GLU A 28 0.36 -10.59 9.15
CA GLU A 28 1.13 -11.76 9.58
C GLU A 28 0.92 -12.07 11.06
N ALA A 29 0.85 -11.02 11.91
CA ALA A 29 0.65 -11.20 13.34
C ALA A 29 0.02 -9.98 14.01
N LEU A 30 -0.56 -10.21 15.19
CA LEU A 30 -0.96 -9.19 16.14
C LEU A 30 -0.12 -9.33 17.40
N VAL A 31 0.55 -8.26 17.80
CA VAL A 31 1.37 -8.23 19.02
C VAL A 31 0.76 -7.23 20.00
N THR A 32 0.61 -7.63 21.25
CA THR A 32 0.12 -6.74 22.32
C THR A 32 1.19 -6.54 23.38
N SER A 33 1.42 -5.28 23.76
CA SER A 33 2.25 -4.93 24.91
C SER A 33 1.36 -4.74 26.12
N ARG A 34 1.48 -5.63 27.11
CA ARG A 34 0.73 -5.53 28.37
C ARG A 34 1.12 -4.30 29.21
N ILE A 35 2.35 -3.80 29.05
CA ILE A 35 2.88 -2.68 29.83
C ILE A 35 2.35 -1.36 29.28
N SER A 36 2.34 -1.19 27.95
CA SER A 36 1.91 0.05 27.31
C SER A 36 0.44 0.03 26.85
N GLY A 37 -0.22 -1.12 26.89
CA GLY A 37 -1.57 -1.30 26.32
C GLY A 37 -1.61 -1.09 24.80
N SER A 38 -0.46 -1.21 24.12
CA SER A 38 -0.35 -0.99 22.68
C SER A 38 -0.60 -2.27 21.90
N LEU A 39 -1.34 -2.16 20.80
CA LEU A 39 -1.54 -3.19 19.79
C LEU A 39 -0.67 -2.86 18.58
N TYR A 40 0.03 -3.85 18.04
CA TYR A 40 0.86 -3.74 16.85
C TYR A 40 0.35 -4.71 15.81
N LEU A 41 0.17 -4.21 14.59
CA LEU A 41 -0.16 -4.98 13.41
C LEU A 41 1.17 -5.27 12.69
N VAL A 42 1.47 -6.55 12.48
CA VAL A 42 2.72 -6.99 11.86
C VAL A 42 2.43 -7.41 10.43
N PHE A 43 3.18 -6.83 9.50
CA PHE A 43 3.08 -7.08 8.07
C PHE A 43 4.46 -7.47 7.51
N GLU A 44 4.47 -7.99 6.28
CA GLU A 44 5.70 -8.04 5.49
C GLU A 44 6.27 -6.64 5.25
N TYR A 45 7.60 -6.54 5.15
CA TYR A 45 8.26 -5.27 4.89
C TYR A 45 8.34 -5.00 3.40
N MET A 46 7.93 -3.80 3.00
CA MET A 46 8.01 -3.30 1.63
C MET A 46 8.95 -2.10 1.62
N GLU A 47 9.96 -2.12 0.76
CA GLU A 47 11.03 -1.12 0.78
C GLU A 47 10.61 0.25 0.23
N HIS A 48 9.65 0.27 -0.67
CA HIS A 48 9.24 1.48 -1.39
C HIS A 48 7.73 1.65 -1.40
N ASP A 49 7.30 2.86 -1.67
CA ASP A 49 5.92 3.19 -2.06
C ASP A 49 5.96 3.99 -3.36
N LEU A 50 4.89 3.92 -4.14
CA LEU A 50 4.86 4.51 -5.47
C LEU A 50 4.93 6.04 -5.43
N ALA A 51 4.40 6.68 -4.39
CA ALA A 51 4.44 8.14 -4.26
C ALA A 51 5.87 8.64 -4.06
N GLY A 52 6.66 8.00 -3.20
CA GLY A 52 8.05 8.38 -2.99
C GLY A 52 8.96 7.99 -4.17
N LEU A 53 8.67 6.90 -4.88
CA LEU A 53 9.35 6.58 -6.15
C LEU A 53 9.11 7.67 -7.20
N LEU A 54 7.87 8.16 -7.34
CA LEU A 54 7.53 9.26 -8.25
C LEU A 54 8.10 10.61 -7.81
N ALA A 55 8.23 10.85 -6.50
CA ALA A 55 8.82 12.07 -5.97
C ALA A 55 10.35 12.13 -6.16
N SER A 56 11.00 10.99 -6.41
CA SER A 56 12.45 10.92 -6.59
C SER A 56 12.88 11.48 -7.95
N PRO A 57 13.69 12.57 -8.01
CA PRO A 57 14.12 13.16 -9.27
C PRO A 57 14.97 12.24 -10.15
N ARG A 58 15.50 11.16 -9.56
CA ARG A 58 16.38 10.18 -10.22
C ARG A 58 15.59 9.02 -10.84
N VAL A 59 14.33 8.86 -10.46
CA VAL A 59 13.47 7.79 -10.91
C VAL A 59 12.60 8.32 -12.04
N LYS A 60 12.64 7.64 -13.18
CA LYS A 60 11.68 7.82 -14.27
C LYS A 60 11.17 6.46 -14.65
N PHE A 61 9.86 6.29 -14.65
CA PHE A 61 9.24 5.07 -15.11
C PHE A 61 9.28 5.03 -16.63
N THR A 62 9.75 3.91 -17.16
CA THR A 62 9.61 3.56 -18.58
C THR A 62 8.18 3.07 -18.83
N GLU A 63 7.69 3.18 -20.06
CA GLU A 63 6.35 2.70 -20.42
C GLU A 63 6.13 1.23 -20.03
N ALA A 64 7.14 0.37 -20.22
CA ALA A 64 7.07 -1.04 -19.81
C ALA A 64 6.91 -1.22 -18.29
N GLN A 65 7.57 -0.39 -17.48
CA GLN A 65 7.39 -0.40 -16.02
C GLN A 65 6.00 0.14 -15.62
N VAL A 66 5.50 1.16 -16.33
CA VAL A 66 4.13 1.66 -16.12
C VAL A 66 3.11 0.57 -16.45
N HIS A 67 3.33 -0.23 -17.50
CA HIS A 67 2.46 -1.38 -17.81
C HIS A 67 2.43 -2.42 -16.67
N ILE A 68 3.56 -2.71 -16.02
CA ILE A 68 3.58 -3.57 -14.83
C ILE A 68 2.83 -2.92 -13.68
N CYS A 69 3.07 -1.64 -13.39
CA CYS A 69 2.32 -0.95 -12.35
C CYS A 69 0.81 -0.99 -12.64
N PHE A 70 0.42 -0.87 -13.90
CA PHE A 70 -0.98 -0.95 -14.33
C PHE A 70 -1.61 -2.31 -14.06
N THR A 71 -0.93 -3.45 -14.33
CA THR A 71 -1.48 -4.77 -13.99
C THR A 71 -1.79 -4.88 -12.49
N HIS A 72 -0.95 -4.24 -11.66
CA HIS A 72 -1.09 -4.21 -10.21
C HIS A 72 -2.13 -3.18 -9.73
N LEU A 73 -2.41 -2.14 -10.50
CA LEU A 73 -3.50 -1.20 -10.24
C LEU A 73 -4.89 -1.81 -10.46
N LEU A 74 -4.97 -3.05 -10.95
CA LEU A 74 -6.22 -3.80 -11.07
C LEU A 74 -6.61 -4.57 -9.80
N VAL A 75 -5.73 -4.61 -8.80
CA VAL A 75 -5.96 -5.30 -7.52
C VAL A 75 -7.23 -4.85 -6.79
N PRO A 76 -7.67 -3.57 -6.85
CA PRO A 76 -8.97 -3.19 -6.30
C PRO A 76 -10.12 -4.04 -6.81
N LYS A 77 -10.10 -4.51 -8.07
CA LYS A 77 -11.12 -5.43 -8.60
C LYS A 77 -11.19 -6.75 -7.82
N HIS A 78 -10.06 -7.24 -7.34
CA HIS A 78 -10.05 -8.41 -6.46
C HIS A 78 -10.74 -8.11 -5.13
N CYS A 79 -10.43 -6.97 -4.50
CA CYS A 79 -11.10 -6.52 -3.28
C CYS A 79 -12.63 -6.37 -3.50
N HIS A 80 -13.03 -5.78 -4.62
CA HIS A 80 -14.43 -5.59 -5.01
C HIS A 80 -15.17 -6.92 -5.14
N SER A 81 -14.54 -7.95 -5.72
CA SER A 81 -15.11 -9.30 -5.82
C SER A 81 -15.37 -9.98 -4.46
N ARG A 82 -14.76 -9.46 -3.38
CA ARG A 82 -14.95 -9.89 -1.98
C ARG A 82 -15.83 -8.95 -1.18
N GLY A 83 -16.51 -8.01 -1.85
CA GLY A 83 -17.39 -7.02 -1.23
C GLY A 83 -16.62 -6.00 -0.39
N VAL A 84 -15.40 -5.63 -0.78
CA VAL A 84 -14.56 -4.64 -0.08
C VAL A 84 -14.28 -3.45 -0.99
N LEU A 85 -14.64 -2.24 -0.55
CA LEU A 85 -14.19 -0.97 -1.13
C LEU A 85 -13.00 -0.45 -0.33
N HIS A 86 -11.92 -0.03 -0.99
CA HIS A 86 -10.72 0.43 -0.30
C HIS A 86 -10.84 1.90 0.17
N ARG A 87 -11.35 2.78 -0.69
CA ARG A 87 -11.63 4.20 -0.41
C ARG A 87 -10.43 5.06 0.01
N ASP A 88 -9.21 4.59 -0.25
CA ASP A 88 -7.98 5.36 -0.04
C ASP A 88 -6.84 4.85 -0.95
N ILE A 89 -7.18 4.59 -2.21
CA ILE A 89 -6.20 4.26 -3.24
C ILE A 89 -5.36 5.51 -3.53
N LYS A 90 -4.07 5.43 -3.23
CA LYS A 90 -3.09 6.51 -3.46
C LYS A 90 -1.68 5.94 -3.56
N GLY A 91 -0.74 6.70 -4.14
CA GLY A 91 0.62 6.23 -4.37
C GLY A 91 1.35 5.77 -3.10
N SER A 92 1.08 6.36 -1.93
CA SER A 92 1.69 5.96 -0.66
C SER A 92 1.15 4.64 -0.09
N ASN A 93 0.00 4.19 -0.58
CA ASN A 93 -0.65 2.94 -0.17
C ASN A 93 -0.38 1.80 -1.17
N LEU A 94 0.37 2.08 -2.24
CA LEU A 94 0.86 1.09 -3.19
C LEU A 94 2.34 0.84 -2.90
N LEU A 95 2.59 -0.25 -2.19
CA LEU A 95 3.88 -0.61 -1.67
C LEU A 95 4.60 -1.52 -2.66
N VAL A 96 5.91 -1.34 -2.83
CA VAL A 96 6.74 -2.08 -3.80
C VAL A 96 7.97 -2.63 -3.09
N ASP A 97 8.23 -3.92 -3.28
CA ASP A 97 9.45 -4.55 -2.76
C ASP A 97 10.61 -4.49 -3.75
N ASN A 98 11.83 -4.82 -3.30
CA ASN A 98 13.01 -4.87 -4.17
C ASN A 98 12.98 -5.99 -5.22
N LYS A 99 12.00 -6.91 -5.17
CA LYS A 99 11.79 -7.95 -6.17
C LYS A 99 10.76 -7.54 -7.23
N GLY A 100 10.13 -6.37 -7.06
CA GLY A 100 9.12 -5.86 -7.98
C GLY A 100 7.69 -6.25 -7.65
N ASN A 101 7.44 -6.85 -6.49
CA ASN A 101 6.09 -7.16 -6.06
C ASN A 101 5.42 -5.88 -5.59
N LEU A 102 4.29 -5.51 -6.21
CA LEU A 102 3.46 -4.41 -5.75
C LEU A 102 2.28 -4.95 -4.94
N LYS A 103 2.04 -4.36 -3.78
CA LYS A 103 0.94 -4.69 -2.88
C LYS A 103 0.18 -3.45 -2.45
N ILE A 104 -1.15 -3.56 -2.41
CA ILE A 104 -2.00 -2.55 -1.81
C ILE A 104 -2.05 -2.73 -0.29
N GLY A 105 -1.89 -1.65 0.46
CA GLY A 105 -1.97 -1.62 1.92
C GLY A 105 -2.85 -0.48 2.43
N ASP A 106 -2.92 -0.37 3.77
CA ASP A 106 -3.72 0.62 4.51
C ASP A 106 -5.23 0.54 4.24
N PHE A 107 -5.87 -0.41 4.92
CA PHE A 107 -7.32 -0.64 4.81
C PHE A 107 -8.09 0.09 5.93
N GLY A 108 -7.47 1.08 6.59
CA GLY A 108 -8.09 1.80 7.71
C GLY A 108 -9.37 2.54 7.31
N LEU A 109 -9.49 2.99 6.05
CA LEU A 109 -10.68 3.63 5.50
C LEU A 109 -11.56 2.68 4.66
N ALA A 110 -11.18 1.42 4.50
CA ALA A 110 -11.94 0.48 3.69
C ALA A 110 -13.32 0.19 4.29
N THR A 111 -14.26 -0.30 3.49
CA THR A 111 -15.59 -0.73 3.96
C THR A 111 -16.04 -1.99 3.24
N SER A 112 -17.02 -2.68 3.83
CA SER A 112 -17.78 -3.69 3.10
C SER A 112 -18.91 -3.04 2.32
N PHE A 113 -19.28 -3.66 1.20
CA PHE A 113 -20.47 -3.33 0.42
C PHE A 113 -21.09 -4.63 -0.10
N GLU A 114 -22.40 -4.59 -0.36
CA GLU A 114 -23.13 -5.69 -0.99
C GLU A 114 -23.70 -5.20 -2.33
N PRO A 115 -23.33 -5.82 -3.46
CA PRO A 115 -23.84 -5.40 -4.77
C PRO A 115 -25.37 -5.44 -4.82
N GLY A 116 -26.00 -4.34 -5.25
CA GLY A 116 -27.45 -4.23 -5.38
C GLY A 116 -28.19 -3.89 -4.08
N GLN A 117 -27.49 -3.67 -2.97
CA GLN A 117 -28.08 -3.13 -1.75
C GLN A 117 -27.72 -1.65 -1.60
N GLU A 118 -28.73 -0.78 -1.49
CA GLU A 118 -28.49 0.63 -1.18
C GLU A 118 -27.90 0.78 0.22
N GLN A 119 -26.67 1.27 0.29
CA GLN A 119 -25.97 1.58 1.53
C GLN A 119 -25.44 3.00 1.45
N ALA A 120 -25.96 3.89 2.32
CA ALA A 120 -25.42 5.23 2.44
C ALA A 120 -24.01 5.17 3.09
N LEU A 121 -23.01 5.62 2.35
CA LEU A 121 -21.62 5.69 2.78
C LEU A 121 -21.18 7.15 2.97
N THR A 122 -20.14 7.35 3.78
CA THR A 122 -19.57 8.68 4.00
C THR A 122 -18.84 9.19 2.76
N SER A 123 -19.16 10.39 2.28
CA SER A 123 -18.55 11.01 1.09
C SER A 123 -17.17 11.63 1.34
N HIS A 124 -16.83 11.98 2.58
CA HIS A 124 -15.55 12.55 2.98
C HIS A 124 -14.47 11.47 3.19
N VAL A 125 -14.22 10.69 2.14
CA VAL A 125 -13.20 9.64 2.07
C VAL A 125 -12.30 9.88 0.85
N VAL A 126 -11.24 9.09 0.70
CA VAL A 126 -10.21 9.26 -0.34
C VAL A 126 -9.41 10.55 -0.18
N THR A 127 -8.10 10.44 -0.30
CA THR A 127 -7.21 11.60 -0.36
C THR A 127 -7.61 12.51 -1.54
N LEU A 128 -7.74 13.82 -1.30
CA LEU A 128 -8.37 14.75 -2.24
C LEU A 128 -7.86 14.66 -3.69
N TRP A 129 -6.55 14.42 -3.88
CA TRP A 129 -5.91 14.37 -5.21
C TRP A 129 -6.39 13.21 -6.08
N TYR A 130 -6.95 12.18 -5.44
CA TYR A 130 -7.41 10.94 -6.06
C TYR A 130 -8.93 10.78 -5.91
N ARG A 131 -9.63 11.80 -5.38
CA ARG A 131 -11.05 11.72 -5.05
C ARG A 131 -11.90 11.84 -6.32
N ALA A 132 -12.88 10.95 -6.46
CA ALA A 132 -13.79 10.91 -7.58
C ALA A 132 -14.80 12.08 -7.57
N PRO A 133 -15.30 12.55 -8.72
CA PRO A 133 -16.21 13.69 -8.81
C PRO A 133 -17.50 13.54 -7.99
N GLU A 134 -18.09 12.35 -7.95
CA GLU A 134 -19.29 12.01 -7.18
C GLU A 134 -19.08 12.24 -5.67
N LEU A 135 -17.91 11.87 -5.14
CA LEU A 135 -17.56 12.13 -3.75
C LEU A 135 -17.41 13.63 -3.48
N LEU A 136 -16.90 14.39 -4.44
CA LEU A 136 -16.82 15.85 -4.33
C LEU A 136 -18.21 16.50 -4.31
N LEU A 137 -19.17 15.92 -5.03
CA LEU A 137 -20.57 16.38 -5.03
C LEU A 137 -21.31 16.00 -3.74
N GLY A 138 -20.68 15.22 -2.86
CA GLY A 138 -21.25 14.77 -1.61
C GLY A 138 -22.12 13.53 -1.75
N GLU A 139 -22.01 12.82 -2.88
CA GLU A 139 -22.77 11.59 -3.13
C GLU A 139 -22.47 10.54 -2.05
N THR A 140 -23.52 9.91 -1.56
CA THR A 140 -23.44 8.90 -0.50
C THR A 140 -23.76 7.50 -1.01
N GLN A 141 -24.29 7.42 -2.23
CA GLN A 141 -24.52 6.18 -2.96
C GLN A 141 -23.47 6.04 -4.06
N TYR A 142 -22.29 5.56 -3.65
CA TYR A 142 -21.18 5.31 -4.56
C TYR A 142 -20.72 3.86 -4.43
N GLU A 143 -20.05 3.37 -5.46
CA GLU A 143 -19.64 1.97 -5.57
C GLU A 143 -18.16 1.84 -5.93
N VAL A 144 -17.79 0.70 -6.54
CA VAL A 144 -16.43 0.30 -6.91
C VAL A 144 -15.71 1.31 -7.83
N ALA A 145 -16.47 2.15 -8.54
CA ALA A 145 -15.94 3.13 -9.48
C ALA A 145 -14.99 4.15 -8.83
N ILE A 146 -15.18 4.49 -7.55
CA ILE A 146 -14.32 5.48 -6.86
C ILE A 146 -12.87 4.99 -6.73
N ASP A 147 -12.67 3.70 -6.46
CA ASP A 147 -11.33 3.11 -6.33
C ASP A 147 -10.66 3.05 -7.71
N MET A 148 -11.46 2.79 -8.76
CA MET A 148 -10.97 2.76 -10.14
C MET A 148 -10.59 4.16 -10.64
N TRP A 149 -11.35 5.20 -10.26
CA TRP A 149 -10.98 6.59 -10.52
C TRP A 149 -9.62 6.94 -9.89
N SER A 150 -9.44 6.62 -8.62
CA SER A 150 -8.18 6.85 -7.91
C SER A 150 -7.02 6.10 -8.56
N ALA A 151 -7.21 4.84 -8.99
CA ALA A 151 -6.22 4.08 -9.73
C ALA A 151 -5.87 4.71 -11.08
N GLY A 152 -6.86 5.24 -11.81
CA GLY A 152 -6.66 5.98 -13.06
C GLY A 152 -5.83 7.26 -12.86
N CYS A 153 -6.07 7.97 -11.75
CA CYS A 153 -5.25 9.13 -11.39
C CYS A 153 -3.79 8.72 -11.17
N ILE A 154 -3.52 7.64 -10.44
CA ILE A 154 -2.16 7.13 -10.22
C ILE A 154 -1.49 6.72 -11.54
N LEU A 155 -2.21 6.05 -12.44
CA LEU A 155 -1.70 5.68 -13.76
C LEU A 155 -1.26 6.91 -14.56
N ALA A 156 -2.09 7.95 -14.56
CA ALA A 156 -1.77 9.22 -15.23
C ALA A 156 -0.56 9.91 -14.57
N GLU A 157 -0.41 9.84 -13.23
CA GLU A 157 0.78 10.33 -12.53
C GLU A 157 2.05 9.57 -12.92
N LEU A 158 1.95 8.25 -13.13
CA LEU A 158 3.08 7.42 -13.59
C LEU A 158 3.59 7.85 -14.97
N PHE A 159 2.68 8.11 -15.91
CA PHE A 159 3.05 8.62 -17.24
C PHE A 159 3.55 10.08 -17.21
N ALA A 160 2.92 10.93 -16.41
CA ALA A 160 3.30 12.35 -16.31
C ALA A 160 4.59 12.58 -15.51
N GLY A 161 4.96 11.64 -14.64
CA GLY A 161 6.07 11.78 -13.69
C GLY A 161 5.83 12.84 -12.61
N LYS A 162 4.59 13.32 -12.47
CA LYS A 162 4.19 14.35 -11.49
C LYS A 162 2.69 14.23 -11.17
N PRO A 163 2.24 14.73 -10.02
CA PRO A 163 0.82 14.75 -9.67
C PRO A 163 -0.02 15.47 -10.73
N ILE A 164 -1.09 14.82 -11.21
CA ILE A 164 -1.92 15.37 -12.29
C ILE A 164 -2.95 16.39 -11.77
N MET A 165 -3.52 16.14 -10.58
CA MET A 165 -4.60 16.95 -10.00
C MET A 165 -4.35 17.24 -8.51
N PRO A 166 -3.25 17.93 -8.14
CA PRO A 166 -2.98 18.20 -6.73
C PRO A 166 -3.96 19.22 -6.15
N GLY A 167 -4.91 18.79 -5.35
CA GLY A 167 -5.89 19.63 -4.66
C GLY A 167 -5.40 20.14 -3.30
N ARG A 168 -5.44 21.45 -3.05
CA ARG A 168 -5.25 22.02 -1.69
C ARG A 168 -6.57 22.17 -0.93
N THR A 169 -7.64 22.43 -1.65
CA THR A 169 -9.00 22.55 -1.14
C THR A 169 -9.96 21.88 -2.11
N GLU A 170 -11.11 21.40 -1.62
CA GLU A 170 -12.11 20.75 -2.46
C GLU A 170 -12.59 21.67 -3.59
N CYS A 171 -12.78 22.96 -3.33
CA CYS A 171 -13.18 23.94 -4.34
C CYS A 171 -12.15 24.02 -5.49
N VAL A 172 -10.86 24.14 -5.17
CA VAL A 172 -9.80 24.20 -6.19
C VAL A 172 -9.71 22.89 -6.97
N TYR A 173 -9.87 21.76 -6.29
CA TYR A 173 -9.83 20.45 -6.93
C TYR A 173 -11.04 20.24 -7.86
N LYS A 174 -12.26 20.56 -7.42
CA LYS A 174 -13.49 20.54 -8.23
C LYS A 174 -13.32 21.35 -9.52
N HIS A 175 -12.79 22.57 -9.42
CA HIS A 175 -12.58 23.42 -10.59
C HIS A 175 -11.57 22.79 -11.57
N ARG A 176 -10.47 22.22 -11.07
CA ARG A 176 -9.48 21.54 -11.92
C ARG A 176 -10.00 20.29 -12.59
N VAL A 177 -10.79 19.48 -11.87
CA VAL A 177 -11.46 18.32 -12.46
C VAL A 177 -12.39 18.80 -13.57
N ALA A 178 -13.24 19.79 -13.31
CA ALA A 178 -14.13 20.35 -14.32
C ALA A 178 -13.36 20.89 -15.54
N ASP A 179 -12.27 21.63 -15.32
CA ASP A 179 -11.43 22.17 -16.39
C ASP A 179 -10.71 21.09 -17.19
N ALA A 180 -10.25 20.01 -16.55
CA ALA A 180 -9.58 18.90 -17.22
C ALA A 180 -10.52 18.14 -18.17
N PHE A 181 -11.82 18.11 -17.87
CA PHE A 181 -12.84 17.41 -18.65
C PHE A 181 -13.75 18.35 -19.45
N LYS A 182 -13.50 19.67 -19.47
CA LYS A 182 -14.40 20.67 -20.07
C LYS A 182 -14.62 20.51 -21.58
N ASP A 183 -13.61 19.98 -22.28
CA ASP A 183 -13.60 19.80 -23.74
C ASP A 183 -13.96 18.35 -24.15
N PHE A 184 -14.25 17.48 -23.18
CA PHE A 184 -14.67 16.11 -23.45
C PHE A 184 -16.17 16.11 -23.78
N PRO A 185 -16.60 15.58 -24.94
CA PRO A 185 -18.02 15.41 -25.21
C PRO A 185 -18.65 14.48 -24.14
N SER A 186 -19.94 14.60 -23.85
CA SER A 186 -20.60 13.77 -22.82
C SER A 186 -20.44 12.25 -23.06
N SER A 187 -20.21 11.84 -24.32
CA SER A 187 -19.87 10.47 -24.72
C SER A 187 -18.43 10.05 -24.37
N ALA A 188 -17.52 11.00 -24.14
CA ALA A 188 -16.15 10.74 -23.75
C ALA A 188 -15.97 10.55 -22.23
N LEU A 189 -16.94 10.98 -21.42
CA LEU A 189 -17.05 10.54 -20.01
C LEU A 189 -17.36 9.04 -19.93
N ALA A 190 -18.17 8.52 -20.85
CA ALA A 190 -18.34 7.08 -21.04
C ALA A 190 -17.06 6.41 -21.59
N LEU A 191 -16.18 7.12 -22.30
CA LEU A 191 -14.84 6.62 -22.66
C LEU A 191 -13.85 6.62 -21.49
N ILE A 192 -14.03 7.49 -20.49
CA ILE A 192 -13.31 7.38 -19.22
C ILE A 192 -13.86 6.19 -18.43
N GLU A 193 -15.18 5.93 -18.46
CA GLU A 193 -15.76 4.66 -17.98
C GLU A 193 -15.28 3.44 -18.78
N VAL A 194 -14.91 3.59 -20.07
CA VAL A 194 -14.31 2.52 -20.91
C VAL A 194 -12.80 2.39 -20.72
N LEU A 195 -12.06 3.48 -20.47
CA LEU A 195 -10.67 3.44 -19.98
C LEU A 195 -10.61 2.80 -18.58
N LEU A 196 -11.67 2.93 -17.80
CA LEU A 196 -11.91 2.25 -16.52
C LEU A 196 -12.54 0.84 -16.69
N SER A 197 -13.15 0.54 -17.84
CA SER A 197 -13.51 -0.81 -18.30
C SER A 197 -12.45 -1.35 -19.26
N ILE A 198 -11.21 -1.41 -18.76
CA ILE A 198 -10.05 -2.15 -19.26
C ILE A 198 -10.30 -2.89 -20.59
N ASP A 199 -9.77 -2.36 -21.68
CA ASP A 199 -9.58 -3.13 -22.90
C ASP A 199 -8.50 -4.20 -22.62
N PRO A 200 -8.79 -5.51 -22.73
CA PRO A 200 -7.79 -6.56 -22.60
C PRO A 200 -6.59 -6.37 -23.55
N GLN A 201 -6.76 -5.61 -24.64
CA GLN A 201 -5.72 -5.37 -25.63
C GLN A 201 -4.54 -4.53 -25.11
N PHE A 202 -4.72 -3.72 -24.07
CA PHE A 202 -3.62 -2.95 -23.46
C PHE A 202 -2.50 -3.86 -22.93
N PHE A 203 -2.85 -5.07 -22.45
CA PHE A 203 -1.86 -6.07 -22.00
C PHE A 203 -1.12 -6.76 -23.14
N THR A 204 -1.59 -6.60 -24.38
CA THR A 204 -1.03 -7.24 -25.58
C THR A 204 -0.37 -6.23 -26.53
N SER A 205 -0.53 -4.93 -26.29
CA SER A 205 0.11 -3.87 -27.05
C SER A 205 1.54 -3.63 -26.61
N ASN A 206 2.44 -3.39 -27.57
CA ASN A 206 3.83 -3.04 -27.28
C ASN A 206 3.94 -1.63 -26.66
N PRO A 207 4.88 -1.41 -25.70
CA PRO A 207 5.81 -2.41 -25.17
C PRO A 207 5.13 -3.37 -24.19
N LEU A 208 5.44 -4.67 -24.28
CA LEU A 208 4.93 -5.66 -23.32
C LEU A 208 5.40 -5.33 -21.88
N PRO A 209 4.68 -5.78 -20.84
CA PRO A 209 5.14 -5.67 -19.45
C PRO A 209 6.56 -6.23 -19.31
N CYS A 210 7.47 -5.48 -18.69
CA CYS A 210 8.80 -5.99 -18.40
C CYS A 210 8.81 -6.94 -17.17
N ASP A 211 9.97 -7.46 -16.79
CA ASP A 211 10.10 -8.22 -15.54
C ASP A 211 9.79 -7.31 -14.33
N PRO A 212 8.88 -7.65 -13.41
CA PRO A 212 8.62 -6.89 -12.18
C PRO A 212 9.89 -6.46 -11.44
N SER A 213 10.93 -7.30 -11.43
CA SER A 213 12.20 -7.00 -10.77
C SER A 213 12.92 -5.74 -11.28
N SER A 214 12.54 -5.28 -12.48
CA SER A 214 13.02 -4.06 -13.13
C SER A 214 12.39 -2.77 -12.60
N LEU A 215 11.38 -2.82 -11.73
CA LEU A 215 10.78 -1.63 -11.14
C LEU A 215 11.84 -0.75 -10.42
N PRO A 216 11.69 0.59 -10.46
CA PRO A 216 12.64 1.48 -9.80
C PRO A 216 12.70 1.24 -8.29
N LYS A 217 13.90 1.43 -7.72
CA LYS A 217 14.19 1.23 -6.30
C LYS A 217 14.86 2.48 -5.75
N TYR A 218 14.60 2.84 -4.50
CA TYR A 218 15.48 3.77 -3.80
C TYR A 218 16.90 3.23 -3.78
N LEU A 219 17.88 4.14 -3.83
CA LEU A 219 19.22 3.80 -3.37
C LEU A 219 19.14 3.41 -1.89
N PRO A 220 19.88 2.40 -1.43
CA PRO A 220 19.87 2.02 -0.01
C PRO A 220 20.14 3.25 0.84
N SER A 221 19.19 3.63 1.70
CA SER A 221 19.39 4.79 2.57
C SER A 221 20.40 4.38 3.64
N LYS A 222 21.52 5.10 3.72
CA LYS A 222 22.59 4.81 4.68
C LYS A 222 22.10 4.75 6.14
N GLU A 223 20.96 5.37 6.47
CA GLU A 223 20.39 5.34 7.81
C GLU A 223 19.68 4.02 8.16
N PHE A 224 18.95 3.43 7.22
CA PHE A 224 18.19 2.21 7.51
C PHE A 224 19.13 1.00 7.52
N ASP A 225 20.05 0.91 6.57
CA ASP A 225 21.10 -0.11 6.55
C ASP A 225 22.01 0.01 7.77
N ALA A 226 22.34 1.23 8.21
CA ALA A 226 23.11 1.43 9.44
C ALA A 226 22.34 0.94 10.66
N LYS A 227 21.03 1.21 10.77
CA LYS A 227 20.20 0.70 11.87
C LYS A 227 20.07 -0.82 11.84
N LEU A 228 19.87 -1.42 10.66
CA LEU A 228 19.76 -2.87 10.51
C LEU A 228 21.10 -3.57 10.80
N GLN A 229 22.22 -3.01 10.34
CA GLN A 229 23.56 -3.50 10.67
C GLN A 229 23.88 -3.34 12.17
N GLU A 230 23.50 -2.22 12.78
CA GLU A 230 23.66 -1.97 14.21
C GLU A 230 22.81 -2.95 15.03
N GLU A 231 21.57 -3.20 14.65
CA GLU A 231 20.69 -4.17 15.33
C GLU A 231 21.21 -5.61 15.14
N THR A 232 21.69 -5.95 13.95
CA THR A 232 22.32 -7.26 13.68
C THR A 232 23.61 -7.43 14.49
N ARG A 233 24.41 -6.37 14.64
CA ARG A 233 25.60 -6.36 15.50
C ARG A 233 25.25 -6.54 16.97
N ARG A 234 24.21 -5.86 17.47
CA ARG A 234 23.70 -6.01 18.85
C ARG A 234 23.22 -7.44 19.12
N ARG A 235 22.39 -8.01 18.25
CA ARG A 235 21.91 -9.40 18.38
C ARG A 235 23.06 -10.41 18.33
N LYS A 236 24.08 -10.18 17.50
CA LYS A 236 25.30 -11.02 17.49
C LYS A 236 26.09 -10.90 18.79
N ALA A 237 26.25 -9.70 19.32
CA ALA A 237 26.96 -9.44 20.59
C ALA A 237 26.23 -10.03 21.82
N GLU A 238 24.90 -10.03 21.81
CA GLU A 238 24.07 -10.66 22.85
C GLU A 238 24.18 -12.19 22.79
N ARG A 239 24.17 -12.79 21.59
CA ARG A 239 24.39 -14.23 21.41
C ARG A 239 25.78 -14.68 21.85
N SER A 240 26.82 -13.88 21.60
CA SER A 240 28.18 -14.21 22.06
C SER A 240 28.39 -13.99 23.56
N LYS A 241 27.60 -13.12 24.22
CA LYS A 241 27.57 -13.02 25.69
C LYS A 241 26.84 -14.19 26.36
N GLY A 242 25.82 -14.77 25.72
CA GLY A 242 25.08 -15.93 26.24
C GLY A 242 25.92 -17.22 26.31
N ASN A 243 26.92 -17.38 25.43
CA ASN A 243 27.79 -18.56 25.40
C ASN A 243 29.04 -18.46 26.31
N GLY A 244 29.20 -17.36 27.07
CA GLY A 244 30.38 -17.13 27.91
C GLY A 244 30.31 -17.63 29.36
N THR A 245 29.15 -18.14 29.80
CA THR A 245 28.90 -18.43 31.23
C THR A 245 28.86 -19.91 31.63
N GLU A 246 29.13 -20.85 30.73
CA GLU A 246 29.08 -22.30 31.05
C GLU A 246 30.44 -23.03 31.13
N CYS A 247 31.58 -22.35 31.09
CA CYS A 247 32.90 -23.03 31.14
C CYS A 247 33.77 -22.71 32.37
N ALA A 248 33.17 -22.50 33.55
CA ALA A 248 33.94 -22.36 34.78
C ALA A 248 33.23 -22.97 36.00
N ARG A 249 32.83 -24.25 35.93
CA ARG A 249 32.40 -25.00 37.13
C ARG A 249 32.46 -26.52 36.96
N SER A 250 33.61 -27.07 36.57
CA SER A 250 33.94 -28.46 36.94
C SER A 250 35.45 -28.68 36.94
N ASN A 251 36.06 -28.73 38.12
CA ASN A 251 37.10 -29.70 38.50
C ASN A 251 37.77 -29.29 39.81
N SER A 252 37.41 -29.95 40.90
CA SER A 252 38.36 -30.44 41.93
C SER A 252 37.60 -31.16 43.05
N ARG A 253 37.24 -32.43 42.85
CA ARG A 253 37.07 -33.39 43.95
C ARG A 253 37.52 -34.77 43.51
N LYS A 254 38.51 -35.29 44.25
CA LYS A 254 39.16 -36.62 44.29
C LYS A 254 40.67 -36.43 44.10
N SER A 255 41.58 -36.93 44.91
CA SER A 255 41.58 -37.79 46.10
C SER A 255 43.06 -37.90 46.50
N LYS A 256 43.42 -37.73 47.77
CA LYS A 256 44.75 -38.08 48.28
C LYS A 256 44.57 -39.00 49.48
N THR A 257 44.92 -40.26 49.26
CA THR A 257 45.34 -41.26 50.26
C THR A 257 46.57 -41.95 49.68
N ASP A 258 47.48 -42.33 50.58
CA ASP A 258 48.73 -43.12 50.43
C ASP A 258 49.93 -42.30 49.91
N LEU A 259 51.06 -42.12 50.62
CA LEU A 259 51.72 -42.80 51.75
C LEU A 259 52.25 -41.76 52.76
#